data_AF-A0A096AWR4-F1
#
_entry.id   AF-A0A096AWR4-F1
#
_cell.length_a   1.000
_cell.length_b   1.000
_cell.length_c   1.000
_cell.angle_alpha   90.00
_cell.angle_beta   90.00
_cell.angle_gamma   90.00
#
_symmetry.space_group_name_H-M   'P 1'
#
loop_
_entity.id
_entity.type
_entity.pdbx_description
1 polymer ?
#
loop_
_entity_poly.entity_id
_entity_poly.type
_entity_poly.pdbx_seq_one_letter_code
_entity_poly.pdbx_strand_id
1 'polypeptide(L)'
;MNDKWEILHGDALKLLGGFAPGTFDAVITDPPYASGGRTQAEKNKSTAKKYSSMGDHAPPPFDGDAKDQRSWTRWAAEWLGDARKICKP
;
A
#
# COMPACT_ATOMS: atom_id res chain seq x y z
N MET A 1 8.60 -24.83 17.01
CA MET A 1 7.81 -23.60 16.83
C MET A 1 6.89 -23.86 15.67
N ASN A 2 5.59 -23.86 15.91
CA ASN A 2 4.56 -24.27 14.95
C ASN A 2 3.70 -23.04 14.62
N ASP A 3 4.37 -21.92 14.39
CA ASP A 3 3.69 -20.65 14.21
C ASP A 3 3.09 -20.62 12.81
N LYS A 4 1.76 -20.47 12.76
CA LYS A 4 0.97 -20.52 11.54
C LYS A 4 0.98 -19.19 10.77
N TRP A 5 1.82 -18.24 11.19
CA TRP A 5 1.85 -16.88 10.67
C TRP A 5 3.22 -16.25 10.85
N GLU A 6 3.54 -15.29 9.97
CA GLU A 6 4.75 -14.50 9.98
C GLU A 6 4.39 -13.03 9.68
N ILE A 7 5.08 -12.08 10.32
CA ILE A 7 4.95 -10.64 10.04
C ILE A 7 6.27 -10.14 9.48
N LEU A 8 6.20 -9.54 8.29
CA LEU A 8 7.35 -8.98 7.59
C LEU A 8 7.25 -7.46 7.55
N HIS A 9 8.31 -6.77 7.93
CA HIS A 9 8.41 -5.31 7.84
C HIS A 9 9.29 -4.92 6.64
N GLY A 10 8.70 -4.22 5.67
CA GLY A 10 9.44 -3.73 4.51
C GLY A 10 8.53 -3.20 3.39
N ASP A 11 9.16 -2.75 2.31
CA ASP A 11 8.48 -2.36 1.09
C ASP A 11 7.92 -3.59 0.37
N ALA A 12 6.61 -3.59 0.10
CA ALA A 12 5.94 -4.70 -0.57
C ALA A 12 6.56 -5.03 -1.94
N LEU A 13 6.99 -4.04 -2.73
CA LEU A 13 7.62 -4.29 -4.03
C LEU A 13 8.96 -5.03 -3.90
N LYS A 14 9.67 -4.85 -2.77
CA LYS A 14 10.91 -5.59 -2.50
C LYS A 14 10.64 -6.97 -1.93
N LEU A 15 9.67 -7.07 -1.01
CA LEU A 15 9.35 -8.33 -0.33
C LEU A 15 8.66 -9.33 -1.27
N LEU A 16 7.67 -8.89 -2.04
CA LEU A 16 6.92 -9.78 -2.95
C LEU A 16 7.86 -10.44 -3.97
N GLY A 17 8.81 -9.70 -4.53
CA GLY A 17 9.81 -10.23 -5.46
C GLY A 17 10.80 -11.24 -4.85
N GLY A 18 10.87 -11.36 -3.52
CA GLY A 18 11.74 -12.31 -2.82
C GLY A 18 11.16 -13.71 -2.66
N PHE A 19 9.86 -13.91 -2.90
CA PHE A 19 9.21 -15.21 -2.77
C PHE A 19 9.32 -16.04 -4.04
N ALA A 20 9.34 -17.36 -3.89
CA ALA A 20 9.24 -18.27 -5.02
C ALA A 20 7.86 -18.16 -5.71
N PRO A 21 7.76 -18.36 -7.03
CA PRO A 21 6.47 -18.44 -7.71
C PRO A 21 5.57 -19.52 -7.13
N GLY A 22 4.26 -19.27 -7.07
CA GLY A 22 3.28 -20.25 -6.54
C GLY A 22 3.39 -20.56 -5.05
N THR A 23 4.06 -19.71 -4.26
CA THR A 23 4.19 -19.87 -2.80
C THR A 23 2.84 -19.75 -2.08
N PHE A 24 1.99 -18.80 -2.50
CA PHE A 24 0.76 -18.46 -1.78
C PHE A 24 -0.49 -18.96 -2.48
N ASP A 25 -1.49 -19.40 -1.72
CA ASP A 25 -2.81 -19.76 -2.24
C ASP A 25 -3.67 -18.53 -2.58
N ALA A 26 -3.49 -17.43 -1.85
CA ALA A 26 -4.21 -16.17 -2.07
C ALA A 26 -3.42 -14.97 -1.56
N VAL A 27 -3.72 -13.79 -2.13
CA VAL A 27 -3.25 -12.49 -1.65
C VAL A 27 -4.46 -11.61 -1.37
N ILE A 28 -4.53 -11.05 -0.16
CA ILE A 28 -5.55 -10.10 0.27
C ILE A 28 -4.83 -8.79 0.58
N THR A 29 -5.33 -7.68 0.05
CA THR A 29 -4.65 -6.38 0.13
C THR A 29 -5.65 -5.23 0.14
N ASP A 30 -5.29 -4.17 0.84
CA ASP A 30 -6.00 -2.89 0.91
C ASP A 30 -5.03 -1.77 0.50
N PRO A 31 -4.72 -1.63 -0.81
CA PRO A 31 -3.72 -0.68 -1.28
C PRO A 31 -4.21 0.77 -1.15
N PRO A 32 -3.30 1.77 -1.06
CA PRO A 32 -3.69 3.17 -1.07
C PRO A 32 -4.53 3.53 -2.31
N TYR A 33 -5.76 4.00 -2.08
CA TYR A 33 -6.69 4.39 -3.16
C TYR A 33 -6.33 5.71 -3.86
N ALA A 34 -5.32 6.44 -3.37
CA ALA A 34 -4.88 7.75 -3.87
C ALA A 34 -6.02 8.78 -4.08
N SER A 35 -7.14 8.62 -3.36
CA SER A 35 -8.31 9.48 -3.49
C SER A 35 -8.07 10.86 -2.90
N GLY A 36 -7.38 10.95 -1.75
CA GLY A 36 -6.80 12.16 -1.17
C GLY A 36 -7.73 13.34 -0.88
N GLY A 37 -9.02 13.26 -1.23
CA GLY A 37 -9.98 14.37 -1.25
C GLY A 37 -10.66 14.49 -2.63
N ARG A 38 -11.93 14.92 -2.68
CA ARG A 38 -12.66 15.10 -3.95
C ARG A 38 -12.19 16.35 -4.70
N THR A 39 -11.72 17.35 -3.97
CA THR A 39 -11.25 18.66 -4.47
C THR A 39 -9.74 18.83 -4.31
N GLN A 40 -9.12 19.72 -5.09
CA GLN A 40 -7.70 20.09 -4.91
C GLN A 40 -7.42 20.61 -3.49
N ALA A 41 -8.33 21.40 -2.92
CA ALA A 41 -8.16 21.94 -1.58
C ALA A 41 -8.12 20.83 -0.51
N GLU A 42 -8.93 19.78 -0.65
CA GLU A 42 -8.88 18.62 0.23
C GLU A 42 -7.60 17.80 0.04
N LYS A 43 -7.16 17.64 -1.22
CA LYS A 43 -5.90 16.97 -1.57
C LYS A 43 -4.66 17.68 -1.03
N ASN A 44 -4.71 18.98 -0.81
CA ASN A 44 -3.57 19.73 -0.28
C ASN A 44 -3.54 19.84 1.25
N LYS A 45 -4.53 19.30 1.97
CA LYS A 45 -4.48 19.24 3.44
C LYS A 45 -3.34 18.35 3.90
N SER A 46 -2.83 18.59 5.11
CA SER A 46 -1.87 17.67 5.75
C SER A 46 -2.50 16.29 5.94
N THR A 47 -1.72 15.23 5.71
CA THR A 47 -2.13 13.83 5.94
C THR A 47 -2.50 13.56 7.39
N ALA A 48 -1.89 14.27 8.34
CA ALA A 48 -2.28 14.24 9.76
C ALA A 48 -3.73 14.73 9.97
N LYS A 49 -4.23 15.65 9.14
CA LYS A 49 -5.64 16.12 9.19
C LYS A 49 -6.59 15.29 8.34
N LYS A 50 -6.10 14.63 7.28
CA LYS A 50 -6.95 13.81 6.40
C LYS A 50 -7.28 12.44 7.00
N TYR A 51 -6.30 11.85 7.69
CA TYR A 51 -6.36 10.45 8.13
C TYR A 51 -6.38 10.28 9.65
N SER A 52 -6.37 11.38 10.42
CA SER A 52 -6.47 11.32 11.87
C SER A 52 -7.43 12.36 12.41
N SER A 53 -8.25 11.94 13.37
CA SER A 53 -9.08 12.81 14.23
C SER A 53 -8.42 13.08 15.59
N MET A 54 -7.18 12.63 15.81
CA MET A 54 -6.50 12.65 17.11
C MET A 54 -5.87 14.00 17.48
N GLY A 55 -6.06 15.04 16.64
CA GLY A 55 -5.53 16.38 16.89
C GLY A 55 -4.00 16.36 17.04
N ASP A 56 -3.49 16.85 18.18
CA ASP A 56 -2.05 16.95 18.46
C ASP A 56 -1.37 15.59 18.68
N HIS A 57 -2.14 14.52 18.86
CA HIS A 57 -1.63 13.14 18.95
C HIS A 57 -1.63 12.40 17.61
N ALA A 58 -1.92 13.10 16.51
CA ALA A 58 -1.84 12.51 15.18
C ALA A 58 -0.39 12.08 14.85
N PRO A 59 -0.20 10.97 14.11
CA PRO A 59 1.11 10.61 13.59
C PRO A 59 1.69 11.74 12.72
N PRO A 60 3.03 11.82 12.58
CA PRO A 60 3.65 12.80 11.71
C PRO A 60 3.05 12.77 10.30
N PRO A 61 2.89 13.93 9.66
CA PRO A 61 2.45 13.96 8.28
C PRO A 61 3.47 13.26 7.39
N PHE A 62 2.96 12.56 6.38
CA PHE A 62 3.73 11.94 5.33
C PHE A 62 3.30 12.47 3.96
N ASP A 63 4.21 12.40 3.00
CA ASP A 63 4.01 12.81 1.61
C ASP A 63 3.59 11.62 0.72
N GLY A 64 3.17 11.92 -0.51
CA GLY A 64 2.92 10.90 -1.54
C GLY A 64 1.60 10.13 -1.36
N ASP A 65 0.69 10.65 -0.54
CA ASP A 65 -0.68 10.16 -0.36
C ASP A 65 -1.56 10.35 -1.60
N ALA A 66 -1.21 11.34 -2.44
CA ALA A 66 -1.77 11.54 -3.76
C ALA A 66 -0.79 11.09 -4.85
N LYS A 67 -1.30 10.32 -5.81
CA LYS A 67 -0.63 9.99 -7.07
C LYS A 67 -1.57 10.37 -8.20
N ASP A 68 -1.01 10.92 -9.28
CA ASP A 68 -1.79 11.06 -10.51
C ASP A 68 -2.15 9.67 -11.07
N GLN A 69 -3.09 9.64 -12.01
CA GLN A 69 -3.59 8.39 -12.59
C GLN A 69 -2.48 7.51 -13.20
N ARG A 70 -1.48 8.11 -13.84
CA ARG A 70 -0.39 7.38 -14.49
C ARG A 70 0.56 6.80 -13.45
N SER A 71 0.96 7.61 -12.48
CA SER A 71 1.82 7.20 -11.38
C SER A 71 1.16 6.11 -10.53
N TRP A 72 -0.14 6.23 -10.25
CA TRP A 72 -0.89 5.22 -9.50
C TRP A 72 -1.03 3.91 -10.30
N THR A 73 -1.43 3.98 -11.57
CA THR A 73 -1.59 2.79 -12.43
C THR A 73 -0.28 2.04 -12.57
N ARG A 74 0.84 2.75 -12.77
CA ARG A 74 2.15 2.12 -12.88
C ARG A 74 2.54 1.41 -11.58
N TRP A 75 2.44 2.10 -10.45
CA TRP A 75 2.74 1.51 -9.15
C TRP A 75 1.85 0.29 -8.87
N ALA A 76 0.56 0.36 -9.19
CA ALA A 76 -0.37 -0.75 -9.02
C ALA A 76 -0.02 -1.96 -9.88
N ALA A 77 0.33 -1.73 -11.15
CA ALA A 77 0.73 -2.80 -12.06
C ALA A 77 2.00 -3.52 -11.60
N GLU A 78 2.97 -2.81 -11.02
CA GLU A 78 4.20 -3.40 -10.49
C GLU A 78 3.88 -4.41 -9.37
N TRP A 79 3.17 -4.01 -8.31
CA TRP A 79 2.91 -4.93 -7.19
C TRP A 79 1.87 -6.02 -7.53
N LEU A 80 0.87 -5.72 -8.37
CA LEU A 80 -0.10 -6.74 -8.82
C LEU A 80 0.57 -7.81 -9.68
N GLY A 81 1.56 -7.42 -10.49
CA GLY A 81 2.36 -8.34 -11.29
C GLY A 81 3.11 -9.34 -10.40
N ASP A 82 3.76 -8.86 -9.35
CA ASP A 82 4.48 -9.74 -8.42
C ASP A 82 3.54 -10.57 -7.56
N ALA A 83 2.43 -9.99 -7.07
CA ALA A 83 1.38 -10.73 -6.38
C ALA A 83 0.84 -11.89 -7.24
N ARG A 84 0.66 -11.68 -8.54
CA ARG A 84 0.22 -12.75 -9.45
C ARG A 84 1.26 -13.86 -9.59
N LYS A 85 2.55 -13.54 -9.67
CA LYS A 85 3.62 -14.54 -9.83
C LYS A 85 3.74 -15.44 -8.60
N ILE A 86 3.63 -14.87 -7.41
CA ILE A 86 3.80 -15.61 -6.15
C ILE A 86 2.55 -16.40 -5.76
N CYS A 87 1.39 -16.11 -6.35
CA CYS A 87 0.19 -16.91 -6.20
C CYS A 87 0.22 -18.17 -7.07
N LYS A 88 -0.42 -19.25 -6.60
CA LYS A 88 -0.66 -20.44 -7.41
C LYS A 88 -1.58 -20.14 -8.61
N PRO A 89 -1.44 -20.85 -9.75
CA PRO A 89 -2.24 -20.66 -10.96
C PRO A 89 -3.74 -20.83 -10.75
#